data_AF-A0A7K4MY06-F1
#
_entry.id   AF-A0A7K4MY06-F1
#
_cell.length_a   1.000
_cell.length_b   1.000
_cell.length_c   1.000
_cell.angle_alpha   90.00
_cell.angle_beta   90.00
_cell.angle_gamma   90.00
#
_symmetry.space_group_name_H-M   'P 1'
#
loop_
_entity.id
_entity.type
_entity.pdbx_description
1 polymer ?
#
loop_
_entity_poly.entity_id
_entity_poly.type
_entity_poly.pdbx_seq_one_letter_code
_entity_poly.pdbx_strand_id
1 'polypeptide(L)'
;MAFQVSPGVNTSEIDLTNVVVSAGTSTGGFAGRFRWGPIEEVTLITDEDNLVDQFQKPDDNNFEHFFTAANFLSYTSALNVVRAANTTTTDAACPKNATAASGTYVNVQIKTSESYYNTYDDEQGGTAYAVTANGPFASKWAGDLGNTFKMSICPADRPSATLTGTADWAVSTGVYSGTGTLFGIELRVGDAISIADETGLHIVESITSNTVAKCFSTSSSDSADADGKVGTRQKRSVFHTLATNMKGTVAVTADSTTVTGTGTMFNR
;
A
#
# COMPACT_ATOMS: atom_id res chain seq x y z
N MET A 1 -41.00 -29.02 22.39
CA MET A 1 -41.09 -28.68 20.97
C MET A 1 -40.91 -29.97 20.18
N ALA A 2 -41.98 -30.51 19.61
CA ALA A 2 -41.88 -31.72 18.78
C ALA A 2 -41.18 -31.35 17.47
N PHE A 3 -40.03 -31.97 17.19
CA PHE A 3 -39.37 -31.84 15.89
C PHE A 3 -40.22 -32.59 14.85
N GLN A 4 -40.68 -31.89 13.81
CA GLN A 4 -41.36 -32.52 12.67
C GLN A 4 -40.32 -33.26 11.81
N VAL A 5 -40.56 -34.54 11.54
CA VAL A 5 -39.63 -35.43 10.80
C VAL A 5 -39.97 -35.48 9.30
N SER A 6 -40.93 -34.67 8.84
CA SER A 6 -41.29 -34.47 7.43
C SER A 6 -41.75 -33.01 7.22
N PRO A 7 -41.66 -32.45 5.99
CA PRO A 7 -42.12 -31.09 5.72
C PRO A 7 -43.58 -30.91 6.17
N GLY A 8 -43.82 -29.94 7.04
CA GLY A 8 -45.12 -29.66 7.63
C GLY A 8 -45.28 -28.18 7.94
N VAL A 9 -46.53 -27.75 8.07
CA VAL A 9 -46.85 -26.38 8.49
C VAL A 9 -46.89 -26.38 10.01
N ASN A 10 -46.03 -25.58 10.63
CA ASN A 10 -46.08 -25.31 12.06
C ASN A 10 -46.80 -23.98 12.29
N THR A 11 -47.98 -24.03 12.89
CA THR A 11 -48.74 -22.83 13.24
C THR A 11 -48.30 -22.34 14.62
N SER A 12 -47.49 -21.28 14.66
CA SER A 12 -47.12 -20.60 15.89
C SER A 12 -48.03 -19.39 16.10
N GLU A 13 -48.75 -19.37 17.20
CA GLU A 13 -49.48 -18.17 17.65
C GLU A 13 -48.52 -17.31 18.50
N ILE A 14 -48.28 -16.08 18.06
CA ILE A 14 -47.45 -15.10 18.76
C ILE A 14 -48.42 -14.04 19.28
N ASP A 15 -48.65 -14.03 20.60
CA ASP A 15 -49.44 -12.97 21.25
C ASP A 15 -48.56 -11.72 21.42
N LEU A 16 -48.98 -10.64 20.77
CA LEU A 16 -48.27 -9.35 20.77
C LEU A 16 -48.75 -8.41 21.88
N THR A 17 -49.79 -8.78 22.63
CA THR A 17 -50.46 -7.90 23.60
C THR A 17 -50.05 -8.12 25.06
N ASN A 18 -49.42 -9.25 25.37
CA ASN A 18 -49.04 -9.62 26.73
C ASN A 18 -47.51 -9.80 26.94
N VAL A 19 -46.70 -9.22 26.05
CA VAL A 19 -45.24 -9.15 26.23
C VAL A 19 -44.94 -8.03 27.23
N VAL A 20 -44.28 -8.38 28.34
CA VAL A 20 -43.52 -7.41 29.12
C VAL A 20 -42.42 -6.91 28.20
N VAL A 21 -42.56 -5.69 27.68
CA VAL A 21 -41.52 -5.07 26.85
C VAL A 21 -40.25 -5.07 27.69
N SER A 22 -39.32 -5.94 27.34
CA SER A 22 -37.96 -5.82 27.85
C SER A 22 -37.49 -4.43 27.41
N ALA A 23 -37.00 -3.63 28.35
CA ALA A 23 -36.51 -2.28 28.09
C ALA A 23 -35.33 -2.22 27.09
N GLY A 24 -34.93 -3.35 26.49
CA GLY A 24 -33.92 -3.44 25.42
C GLY A 24 -34.44 -3.88 24.04
N THR A 25 -35.76 -4.00 23.81
CA THR A 25 -36.29 -4.50 22.51
C THR A 25 -36.57 -3.45 21.43
N SER A 26 -36.45 -2.15 21.71
CA SER A 26 -36.67 -1.13 20.67
C SER A 26 -35.37 -0.79 19.93
N THR A 27 -35.21 -1.37 18.75
CA THR A 27 -34.15 -0.95 17.81
C THR A 27 -34.49 0.42 17.23
N GLY A 28 -33.65 1.41 17.49
CA GLY A 28 -33.78 2.74 16.90
C GLY A 28 -33.23 2.80 15.47
N GLY A 29 -33.60 3.83 14.72
CA GLY A 29 -32.99 4.18 13.43
C GLY A 29 -32.46 5.60 13.48
N PHE A 30 -31.22 5.82 13.03
CA PHE A 30 -30.60 7.13 12.99
C PHE A 30 -29.84 7.33 11.69
N ALA A 31 -30.05 8.48 11.04
CA ALA A 31 -29.31 8.89 9.86
C ALA A 31 -28.65 10.23 10.13
N GLY A 32 -27.35 10.33 9.86
CA GLY A 32 -26.59 11.54 10.16
C GLY A 32 -25.25 11.57 9.47
N ARG A 33 -24.55 12.70 9.61
CA ARG A 33 -23.17 12.83 9.13
C ARG A 33 -22.23 12.14 10.10
N PHE A 34 -21.35 11.29 9.58
CA PHE A 34 -20.27 10.66 10.34
C PHE A 34 -18.95 10.80 9.58
N ARG A 35 -17.83 10.69 10.31
CA ARG A 35 -16.49 10.92 9.77
C ARG A 35 -15.94 9.72 8.98
N TRP A 36 -16.32 8.51 9.38
CA TRP A 36 -15.86 7.25 8.80
C TRP A 36 -17.01 6.27 8.61
N GLY A 37 -16.75 5.13 7.97
CA GLY A 37 -17.76 4.09 7.77
C GLY A 37 -18.46 4.13 6.41
N PRO A 38 -19.31 3.13 6.13
CA PRO A 38 -20.01 3.01 4.85
C PRO A 38 -21.04 4.13 4.69
N ILE A 39 -21.17 4.67 3.47
CA ILE A 39 -22.13 5.72 3.11
C ILE A 39 -23.40 5.06 2.56
N GLU A 40 -24.58 5.54 2.97
CA GLU A 40 -25.88 5.05 2.50
C GLU A 40 -26.13 3.55 2.80
N GLU A 41 -25.44 2.98 3.80
CA GLU A 41 -25.61 1.61 4.26
C GLU A 41 -26.14 1.57 5.69
N VAL A 42 -27.06 0.63 5.96
CA VAL A 42 -27.61 0.40 7.30
C VAL A 42 -26.66 -0.48 8.09
N THR A 43 -26.13 0.06 9.18
CA THR A 43 -25.23 -0.67 10.09
C THR A 43 -25.86 -0.78 11.47
N LEU A 44 -25.89 -1.99 12.03
CA LEU A 44 -26.38 -2.21 13.39
C LEU A 44 -25.26 -1.90 14.39
N ILE A 45 -25.55 -0.98 15.30
CA ILE A 45 -24.68 -0.58 16.40
C ILE A 45 -25.35 -0.97 17.71
N THR A 46 -24.62 -1.70 18.55
CA THR A 46 -25.13 -2.26 19.81
C THR A 46 -24.72 -1.43 21.03
N ASP A 47 -23.56 -0.78 20.95
CA ASP A 47 -22.89 -0.12 22.07
C ASP A 47 -22.15 1.13 21.57
N GLU A 48 -21.81 2.05 22.47
CA GLU A 48 -21.05 3.26 22.11
C GLU A 48 -19.64 2.91 21.57
N ASP A 49 -18.98 1.90 22.12
CA ASP A 49 -17.67 1.45 21.61
C ASP A 49 -17.77 0.96 20.16
N ASN A 50 -18.83 0.21 19.83
CA ASN A 50 -19.12 -0.21 18.45
C ASN A 50 -19.39 1.01 17.54
N LEU A 51 -20.08 2.04 18.04
CA LEU A 51 -20.26 3.31 17.30
C LEU A 51 -18.91 3.96 16.98
N VAL A 52 -18.01 4.05 17.97
CA VAL A 52 -16.67 4.61 17.81
C VAL A 52 -15.84 3.78 16.85
N ASP A 53 -15.89 2.45 16.94
CA ASP A 53 -15.11 1.57 16.08
C ASP A 53 -15.52 1.71 14.60
N GLN A 54 -16.83 1.75 14.33
CA GLN A 54 -17.35 1.84 12.95
C GLN A 54 -17.26 3.26 12.37
N PHE A 55 -17.70 4.28 13.11
CA PHE A 55 -17.88 5.64 12.61
C PHE A 55 -16.82 6.65 13.07
N GLN A 56 -15.94 6.24 13.99
CA GLN A 56 -14.87 7.04 14.59
C GLN A 56 -15.38 8.20 15.46
N LYS A 57 -14.48 8.78 16.25
CA LYS A 57 -14.78 9.89 17.17
C LYS A 57 -15.29 11.12 16.41
N PRO A 58 -16.15 11.93 17.06
CA PRO A 58 -16.71 13.11 16.43
C PRO A 58 -15.66 14.18 16.12
N ASP A 59 -16.00 15.02 15.16
CA ASP A 59 -15.32 16.26 14.82
C ASP A 59 -16.29 17.45 14.95
N ASP A 60 -15.78 18.67 14.74
CA ASP A 60 -16.54 19.92 14.86
C ASP A 60 -17.74 20.02 13.91
N ASN A 61 -17.88 19.12 12.93
CA ASN A 61 -18.95 19.12 11.93
C ASN A 61 -19.99 18.01 12.11
N ASN A 62 -19.74 17.03 12.98
CA ASN A 62 -20.61 15.86 13.16
C ASN A 62 -20.98 15.56 14.62
N PHE A 63 -20.48 16.36 15.57
CA PHE A 63 -20.67 16.15 17.01
C PHE A 63 -22.14 15.99 17.40
N GLU A 64 -23.06 16.79 16.83
CA GLU A 64 -24.49 16.70 17.14
C GLU A 64 -25.05 15.32 16.81
N HIS A 65 -24.68 14.77 15.65
CA HIS A 65 -25.15 13.46 15.21
C HIS A 65 -24.56 12.33 16.05
N PHE A 66 -23.25 12.40 16.32
CA PHE A 66 -22.57 11.39 17.11
C PHE A 66 -23.10 11.34 18.55
N PHE A 67 -23.19 12.49 19.23
CA PHE A 67 -23.68 12.53 20.62
C PHE A 67 -25.16 12.19 20.74
N THR A 68 -25.98 12.48 19.71
CA THR A 68 -27.37 12.02 19.69
C THR A 68 -27.46 10.50 19.63
N ALA A 69 -26.65 9.85 18.78
CA ALA A 69 -26.59 8.40 18.69
C ALA A 69 -26.04 7.75 19.97
N ALA A 70 -24.94 8.28 20.53
CA ALA A 70 -24.33 7.78 21.75
C ALA A 70 -25.26 7.91 22.98
N ASN A 71 -25.93 9.05 23.12
CA ASN A 71 -26.91 9.24 24.20
C ASN A 71 -28.09 8.26 24.07
N PHE A 72 -28.55 7.97 22.84
CA PHE A 72 -29.60 6.97 22.63
C PHE A 72 -29.14 5.56 23.01
N LEU A 73 -27.91 5.17 22.63
CA LEU A 73 -27.30 3.88 23.00
C LEU A 73 -27.09 3.71 24.51
N SER A 74 -27.08 4.80 25.29
CA SER A 74 -27.06 4.70 26.76
C SER A 74 -28.37 4.15 27.35
N TYR A 75 -29.48 4.20 26.59
CA TYR A 75 -30.81 3.77 27.05
C TYR A 75 -31.36 2.56 26.29
N THR A 76 -30.70 2.11 25.23
CA THR A 76 -31.14 0.96 24.41
C THR A 76 -29.94 0.11 23.96
N SER A 77 -30.19 -1.14 23.60
CA SER A 77 -29.17 -2.12 23.21
C SER A 77 -28.94 -2.22 21.69
N ALA A 78 -29.66 -1.45 20.88
CA ALA A 78 -29.56 -1.51 19.42
C ALA A 78 -29.99 -0.21 18.72
N LEU A 79 -29.15 0.25 17.79
CA LEU A 79 -29.40 1.38 16.90
C LEU A 79 -28.92 1.05 15.48
N ASN A 80 -29.82 1.16 14.50
CA ASN A 80 -29.45 1.11 13.09
C ASN A 80 -28.99 2.49 12.64
N VAL A 81 -27.70 2.64 12.30
CA VAL A 81 -27.09 3.89 11.88
C VAL A 81 -26.80 3.87 10.38
N VAL A 82 -27.16 4.96 9.70
CA VAL A 82 -26.81 5.23 8.30
C VAL A 82 -25.99 6.52 8.24
N ARG A 83 -24.81 6.45 7.62
CA ARG A 83 -24.02 7.65 7.33
C ARG A 83 -24.50 8.31 6.05
N ALA A 84 -24.96 9.54 6.19
CA ALA A 84 -25.33 10.41 5.09
C ALA A 84 -24.14 11.27 4.67
N ALA A 85 -23.92 11.37 3.36
CA ALA A 85 -22.88 12.19 2.77
C ALA A 85 -23.30 12.69 1.39
N ASN A 86 -22.70 13.79 0.93
CA ASN A 86 -22.87 14.22 -0.46
C ASN A 86 -22.22 13.20 -1.41
N THR A 87 -22.97 12.73 -2.40
CA THR A 87 -22.51 11.72 -3.37
C THR A 87 -22.12 12.33 -4.72
N THR A 88 -22.17 13.66 -4.82
CA THR A 88 -21.73 14.42 -6.00
C THR A 88 -20.22 14.60 -5.94
N THR A 89 -19.45 13.71 -6.57
CA THR A 89 -17.97 13.65 -6.46
C THR A 89 -17.23 14.89 -6.97
N THR A 90 -17.88 15.74 -7.77
CA THR A 90 -17.35 17.03 -8.22
C THR A 90 -17.45 18.13 -7.16
N ASP A 91 -18.31 17.96 -6.15
CA ASP A 91 -18.46 18.90 -5.05
C ASP A 91 -17.25 18.83 -4.11
N ALA A 92 -16.82 19.99 -3.58
CA ALA A 92 -15.73 20.08 -2.62
C ALA A 92 -16.11 19.50 -1.24
N ALA A 93 -17.40 19.52 -0.88
CA ALA A 93 -17.91 18.98 0.37
C ALA A 93 -18.18 17.47 0.33
N CYS A 94 -18.04 16.84 -0.84
CA CYS A 94 -18.17 15.40 -1.00
C CYS A 94 -16.98 14.66 -0.37
N PRO A 95 -17.20 13.68 0.53
CA PRO A 95 -16.12 12.87 1.05
C PRO A 95 -15.59 11.95 -0.05
N LYS A 96 -14.26 11.91 -0.19
CA LYS A 96 -13.55 11.11 -1.20
C LYS A 96 -12.60 10.13 -0.50
N ASN A 97 -12.26 9.03 -1.17
CA ASN A 97 -11.31 8.06 -0.62
C ASN A 97 -9.90 8.63 -0.72
N ALA A 98 -9.07 8.43 0.30
CA ALA A 98 -7.65 8.72 0.16
C ALA A 98 -7.03 7.70 -0.79
N THR A 99 -6.27 8.15 -1.78
CA THR A 99 -5.62 7.26 -2.75
C THR A 99 -4.14 7.58 -2.87
N ALA A 100 -3.32 6.59 -3.23
CA ALA A 100 -1.89 6.74 -3.44
C ALA A 100 -1.57 7.40 -4.80
N ALA A 101 -2.16 8.57 -5.06
CA ALA A 101 -2.03 9.25 -6.34
C ALA A 101 -0.60 9.76 -6.59
N SER A 102 -0.03 9.40 -7.74
CA SER A 102 1.23 9.97 -8.26
C SER A 102 0.99 11.08 -9.28
N GLY A 103 -0.26 11.44 -9.56
CA GLY A 103 -0.69 12.44 -10.55
C GLY A 103 -1.97 13.19 -10.13
N THR A 104 -2.69 13.77 -11.10
CA THR A 104 -3.96 14.48 -10.84
C THR A 104 -4.99 13.52 -10.24
N TYR A 105 -5.41 13.80 -9.02
CA TYR A 105 -6.39 12.98 -8.31
C TYR A 105 -7.74 12.99 -9.05
N VAL A 106 -8.22 11.79 -9.45
CA VAL A 106 -9.59 11.61 -9.96
C VAL A 106 -10.49 11.38 -8.75
N ASN A 107 -11.64 12.08 -8.71
CA ASN A 107 -12.56 12.01 -7.58
C ASN A 107 -13.11 10.59 -7.41
N VAL A 108 -12.54 9.81 -6.48
CA VAL A 108 -13.00 8.46 -6.14
C VAL A 108 -13.86 8.53 -4.89
N GLN A 109 -15.07 7.98 -4.97
CA GLN A 109 -15.95 7.78 -3.83
C GLN A 109 -16.51 6.35 -3.86
N ILE A 110 -15.96 5.52 -2.98
CA ILE A 110 -16.44 4.17 -2.67
C ILE A 110 -17.38 4.30 -1.48
N LYS A 111 -18.68 4.07 -1.70
CA LYS A 111 -19.71 4.23 -0.67
C LYS A 111 -19.76 3.05 0.30
N THR A 112 -19.81 1.85 -0.27
CA THR A 112 -20.00 0.57 0.43
C THR A 112 -19.06 -0.48 -0.18
N SER A 113 -18.93 -1.63 0.45
CA SER A 113 -18.21 -2.76 -0.15
C SER A 113 -18.85 -3.19 -1.47
N GLU A 114 -20.18 -3.16 -1.54
CA GLU A 114 -20.95 -3.45 -2.76
C GLU A 114 -20.68 -2.44 -3.88
N SER A 115 -20.56 -1.15 -3.53
CA SER A 115 -20.17 -0.11 -4.47
C SER A 115 -18.76 -0.32 -5.02
N TYR A 116 -17.85 -0.85 -4.21
CA TYR A 116 -16.52 -1.22 -4.67
C TYR A 116 -16.58 -2.35 -5.70
N TYR A 117 -17.26 -3.45 -5.38
CA TYR A 117 -17.32 -4.62 -6.27
C TYR A 117 -17.97 -4.27 -7.62
N ASN A 118 -19.13 -3.61 -7.61
CA ASN A 118 -19.82 -3.26 -8.85
C ASN A 118 -19.07 -2.23 -9.72
N THR A 119 -18.15 -1.44 -9.15
CA THR A 119 -17.46 -0.37 -9.89
C THR A 119 -16.05 -0.78 -10.30
N TYR A 120 -15.34 -1.50 -9.44
CA TYR A 120 -13.89 -1.67 -9.51
C TYR A 120 -13.41 -3.12 -9.59
N ASP A 121 -14.29 -4.11 -9.40
CA ASP A 121 -14.00 -5.54 -9.50
C ASP A 121 -14.48 -6.06 -10.86
N ASP A 122 -13.55 -6.52 -11.70
CA ASP A 122 -13.85 -7.00 -13.06
C ASP A 122 -14.59 -8.35 -13.05
N GLU A 123 -14.40 -9.15 -12.01
CA GLU A 123 -15.12 -10.43 -11.85
C GLU A 123 -16.61 -10.23 -11.54
N GLN A 124 -16.99 -9.06 -10.99
CA GLN A 124 -18.36 -8.72 -10.63
C GLN A 124 -18.99 -7.64 -11.53
N GLY A 125 -18.43 -7.42 -12.72
CA GLY A 125 -19.00 -6.53 -13.73
C GLY A 125 -18.56 -5.06 -13.63
N GLY A 126 -17.63 -4.75 -12.73
CA GLY A 126 -16.93 -3.47 -12.65
C GLY A 126 -15.78 -3.35 -13.65
N THR A 127 -15.07 -2.23 -13.62
CA THR A 127 -13.83 -2.02 -14.37
C THR A 127 -12.67 -1.98 -13.39
N ALA A 128 -11.66 -2.83 -13.60
CA ALA A 128 -10.47 -2.90 -12.74
C ALA A 128 -9.96 -1.51 -12.35
N TYR A 129 -9.73 -1.31 -11.04
CA TYR A 129 -9.34 -0.03 -10.47
C TYR A 129 -8.14 0.59 -11.21
N ALA A 130 -8.33 1.82 -11.72
CA ALA A 130 -7.34 2.49 -12.55
C ALA A 130 -6.14 2.98 -11.72
N VAL A 131 -5.02 2.27 -11.81
CA VAL A 131 -3.80 2.58 -11.05
C VAL A 131 -3.03 3.82 -11.53
N THR A 132 -3.27 4.28 -12.76
CA THR A 132 -2.47 5.35 -13.39
C THR A 132 -2.64 6.71 -12.72
N ALA A 133 -3.85 7.06 -12.28
CA ALA A 133 -4.13 8.37 -11.68
C ALA A 133 -4.22 8.32 -10.14
N ASN A 134 -4.84 7.27 -9.59
CA ASN A 134 -5.12 7.17 -8.16
C ASN A 134 -4.15 6.24 -7.41
N GLY A 135 -3.22 5.60 -8.12
CA GLY A 135 -2.33 4.58 -7.56
C GLY A 135 -3.03 3.25 -7.30
N PRO A 136 -2.32 2.24 -6.79
CA PRO A 136 -2.88 0.90 -6.57
C PRO A 136 -3.70 0.75 -5.29
N PHE A 137 -3.70 1.76 -4.41
CA PHE A 137 -4.37 1.67 -3.11
C PHE A 137 -5.33 2.84 -2.90
N ALA A 138 -6.51 2.53 -2.38
CA ALA A 138 -7.49 3.47 -1.88
C ALA A 138 -7.90 3.10 -0.45
N SER A 139 -8.27 4.08 0.36
CA SER A 139 -8.88 3.82 1.66
C SER A 139 -10.20 3.08 1.52
N LYS A 140 -10.55 2.23 2.49
CA LYS A 140 -11.81 1.45 2.46
C LYS A 140 -13.05 2.36 2.38
N TRP A 141 -13.09 3.39 3.23
CA TRP A 141 -14.19 4.35 3.27
C TRP A 141 -13.76 5.73 2.79
N ALA A 142 -14.71 6.48 2.25
CA ALA A 142 -14.51 7.87 1.87
C ALA A 142 -14.51 8.79 3.10
N GLY A 143 -13.56 9.72 3.16
CA GLY A 143 -13.45 10.70 4.25
C GLY A 143 -12.01 10.99 4.66
N ASP A 144 -11.85 12.07 5.42
CA ASP A 144 -10.54 12.68 5.72
C ASP A 144 -9.63 11.78 6.56
N LEU A 145 -10.18 10.83 7.32
CA LEU A 145 -9.38 9.86 8.07
C LEU A 145 -8.52 8.98 7.15
N GLY A 146 -8.94 8.77 5.90
CA GLY A 146 -8.12 8.07 4.91
C GLY A 146 -6.75 8.73 4.70
N ASN A 147 -6.66 10.06 4.85
CA ASN A 147 -5.42 10.82 4.65
C ASN A 147 -4.40 10.60 5.78
N THR A 148 -4.78 9.92 6.86
CA THR A 148 -3.86 9.57 7.95
C THR A 148 -3.06 8.30 7.67
N PHE A 149 -3.50 7.48 6.71
CA PHE A 149 -2.81 6.25 6.36
C PHE A 149 -1.57 6.54 5.50
N LYS A 150 -0.44 5.95 5.89
CA LYS A 150 0.80 5.98 5.13
C LYS A 150 1.23 4.56 4.84
N MET A 151 1.44 4.26 3.56
CA MET A 151 1.83 2.96 3.06
C MET A 151 3.22 3.08 2.44
N SER A 152 4.14 2.21 2.82
CA SER A 152 5.41 2.03 2.14
C SER A 152 5.58 0.55 1.83
N ILE A 153 5.78 0.23 0.57
CA ILE A 153 6.00 -1.14 0.13
C ILE A 153 7.48 -1.32 -0.13
N CYS A 154 8.08 -2.27 0.59
CA CYS A 154 9.42 -2.73 0.31
C CYS A 154 9.36 -3.81 -0.79
N PRO A 155 10.00 -3.61 -1.95
CA PRO A 155 10.21 -4.72 -2.86
C PRO A 155 11.12 -5.76 -2.19
N ALA A 156 10.97 -7.03 -2.57
CA ALA A 156 11.78 -8.10 -2.01
C ALA A 156 13.29 -7.85 -2.26
N ASP A 157 14.11 -8.23 -1.29
CA ASP A 157 15.56 -8.21 -1.42
C ASP A 157 15.99 -9.06 -2.62
N ARG A 158 16.98 -8.58 -3.39
CA ARG A 158 17.52 -9.36 -4.48
C ARG A 158 18.60 -10.30 -3.94
N PRO A 159 18.44 -11.63 -4.05
CA PRO A 159 19.45 -12.57 -3.60
C PRO A 159 20.70 -12.47 -4.48
N SER A 160 21.83 -12.95 -3.96
CA SER A 160 23.01 -13.16 -4.79
C SER A 160 22.71 -14.24 -5.83
N ALA A 161 23.08 -14.00 -7.09
CA ALA A 161 22.84 -14.95 -8.17
C ALA A 161 23.93 -14.83 -9.24
N THR A 162 24.36 -15.97 -9.77
CA THR A 162 25.20 -16.05 -10.96
C THR A 162 24.38 -15.57 -12.16
N LEU A 163 24.93 -14.63 -12.94
CA LEU A 163 24.26 -14.10 -14.12
C LEU A 163 24.26 -15.14 -15.24
N THR A 164 23.22 -15.08 -16.09
CA THR A 164 23.17 -15.93 -17.28
C THR A 164 24.14 -15.40 -18.33
N GLY A 165 24.87 -16.30 -19.01
CA GLY A 165 25.81 -15.95 -20.08
C GLY A 165 27.19 -15.52 -19.57
N THR A 166 28.03 -15.08 -20.50
CA THR A 166 29.37 -14.54 -20.22
C THR A 166 29.42 -13.08 -20.64
N ALA A 167 30.31 -12.30 -20.04
CA ALA A 167 30.48 -10.90 -20.38
C ALA A 167 31.92 -10.45 -20.27
N ASP A 168 32.21 -9.42 -21.04
CA ASP A 168 33.49 -8.72 -21.10
C ASP A 168 33.36 -7.40 -20.35
N TRP A 169 34.31 -7.14 -19.45
CA TRP A 169 34.47 -5.87 -18.74
C TRP A 169 35.57 -5.08 -19.42
N ALA A 170 35.22 -3.89 -19.90
CA ALA A 170 36.17 -2.94 -20.49
C ALA A 170 36.39 -1.76 -19.53
N VAL A 171 37.51 -1.75 -18.81
CA VAL A 171 37.81 -0.76 -17.76
C VAL A 171 37.89 0.67 -18.32
N SER A 172 38.37 0.81 -19.56
CA SER A 172 38.56 2.10 -20.24
C SER A 172 37.26 2.81 -20.58
N THR A 173 36.19 2.05 -20.84
CA THR A 173 34.87 2.57 -21.25
C THR A 173 33.80 2.40 -20.17
N GLY A 174 34.05 1.55 -19.16
CA GLY A 174 33.07 1.14 -18.17
C GLY A 174 31.94 0.30 -18.77
N VAL A 175 32.15 -0.29 -19.95
CA VAL A 175 31.13 -1.11 -20.63
C VAL A 175 31.27 -2.55 -20.16
N TYR A 176 30.14 -3.15 -19.82
CA TYR A 176 29.99 -4.56 -19.51
C TYR A 176 29.15 -5.20 -20.63
N SER A 177 29.81 -5.87 -21.57
CA SER A 177 29.23 -6.42 -22.80
C SER A 177 29.05 -7.93 -22.70
N GLY A 178 27.81 -8.39 -22.79
CA GLY A 178 27.43 -9.78 -22.61
C GLY A 178 27.18 -10.56 -23.91
N THR A 179 27.48 -11.85 -23.86
CA THR A 179 27.09 -12.87 -24.85
C THR A 179 26.12 -13.84 -24.20
N GLY A 180 24.89 -13.92 -24.72
CA GLY A 180 23.84 -14.78 -24.16
C GLY A 180 23.30 -14.32 -22.80
N THR A 181 23.50 -13.05 -22.44
CA THR A 181 23.10 -12.48 -21.16
C THR A 181 21.66 -11.93 -21.16
N LEU A 182 21.08 -11.78 -19.97
CA LEU A 182 19.73 -11.24 -19.76
C LEU A 182 19.73 -10.01 -18.84
N PHE A 183 20.62 -9.05 -19.07
CA PHE A 183 20.84 -7.91 -18.17
C PHE A 183 19.57 -7.06 -17.92
N GLY A 184 18.68 -6.89 -18.90
CA GLY A 184 17.44 -6.13 -18.71
C GLY A 184 16.45 -6.78 -17.74
N ILE A 185 16.62 -8.07 -17.42
CA ILE A 185 15.77 -8.83 -16.49
C ILE A 185 16.51 -9.09 -15.18
N GLU A 186 17.78 -9.50 -15.28
CA GLU A 186 18.58 -9.95 -14.13
C GLU A 186 19.19 -8.81 -13.32
N LEU A 187 19.46 -7.66 -13.96
CA LEU A 187 20.11 -6.51 -13.34
C LEU A 187 19.18 -5.30 -13.25
N ARG A 188 19.50 -4.44 -12.28
CA ARG A 188 18.94 -3.09 -12.11
C ARG A 188 20.06 -2.10 -11.83
N VAL A 189 19.79 -0.82 -12.10
CA VAL A 189 20.71 0.27 -11.76
C VAL A 189 21.01 0.26 -10.26
N GLY A 190 22.29 0.33 -9.92
CA GLY A 190 22.83 0.25 -8.57
C GLY A 190 23.09 -1.17 -8.05
N ASP A 191 22.86 -2.21 -8.85
CA ASP A 191 23.27 -3.57 -8.48
C ASP A 191 24.80 -3.68 -8.54
N ALA A 192 25.38 -4.43 -7.59
CA ALA A 192 26.80 -4.72 -7.55
C ALA A 192 27.08 -6.10 -8.15
N ILE A 193 28.05 -6.17 -9.06
CA ILE A 193 28.47 -7.39 -9.75
C ILE A 193 29.90 -7.70 -9.33
N SER A 194 30.18 -8.95 -8.97
CA SER A 194 31.55 -9.45 -8.87
C SER A 194 31.90 -10.20 -10.15
N ILE A 195 33.01 -9.82 -10.78
CA ILE A 195 33.52 -10.46 -12.00
C ILE A 195 34.75 -11.29 -11.61
N ALA A 196 34.87 -12.49 -12.16
CA ALA A 196 36.05 -13.33 -11.88
C ALA A 196 37.31 -12.68 -12.45
N ASP A 197 38.43 -12.84 -11.74
CA ASP A 197 39.75 -12.25 -12.05
C ASP A 197 39.82 -10.72 -11.96
N GLU A 198 38.72 -10.07 -11.57
CA GLU A 198 38.66 -8.63 -11.33
C GLU A 198 38.77 -8.26 -9.85
N THR A 199 39.30 -7.06 -9.60
CA THR A 199 39.44 -6.54 -8.24
C THR A 199 38.28 -5.62 -7.88
N GLY A 200 37.48 -6.02 -6.90
CA GLY A 200 36.35 -5.23 -6.40
C GLY A 200 35.03 -5.59 -7.07
N LEU A 201 34.02 -4.76 -6.84
CA LEU A 201 32.68 -4.90 -7.42
C LEU A 201 32.44 -3.85 -8.50
N HIS A 202 31.60 -4.17 -9.47
CA HIS A 202 31.18 -3.30 -10.55
C HIS A 202 29.73 -2.90 -10.31
N ILE A 203 29.49 -1.60 -10.09
CA ILE A 203 28.15 -1.08 -9.85
C ILE A 203 27.52 -0.69 -11.18
N VAL A 204 26.32 -1.19 -11.45
CA VAL A 204 25.56 -0.89 -12.67
C VAL A 204 25.08 0.57 -12.64
N GLU A 205 25.56 1.39 -13.56
CA GLU A 205 25.16 2.78 -13.76
C GLU A 205 23.92 2.88 -14.66
N SER A 206 23.90 2.12 -15.76
CA SER A 206 22.78 2.08 -16.69
C SER A 206 22.73 0.74 -17.43
N ILE A 207 21.55 0.38 -17.92
CA ILE A 207 21.33 -0.84 -18.72
C ILE A 207 20.80 -0.38 -20.06
N THR A 208 21.59 -0.57 -21.11
CA THR A 208 21.23 -0.18 -22.49
C THR A 208 20.44 -1.28 -23.17
N SER A 209 20.78 -2.54 -22.93
CA SER A 209 20.09 -3.71 -23.49
C SER A 209 20.34 -4.96 -22.64
N ASN A 210 19.78 -6.10 -23.05
CA ASN A 210 20.07 -7.39 -22.40
C ASN A 210 21.54 -7.82 -22.49
N THR A 211 22.31 -7.22 -23.40
CA THR A 211 23.72 -7.53 -23.64
C THR A 211 24.67 -6.39 -23.32
N VAL A 212 24.17 -5.20 -22.94
CA VAL A 212 25.03 -4.05 -22.67
C VAL A 212 24.56 -3.32 -21.43
N ALA A 213 25.42 -3.28 -20.43
CA ALA A 213 25.28 -2.42 -19.25
C ALA A 213 26.52 -1.54 -19.11
N LYS A 214 26.35 -0.33 -18.58
CA LYS A 214 27.46 0.53 -18.16
C LYS A 214 27.64 0.34 -16.66
N CYS A 215 28.86 0.06 -16.24
CA CYS A 215 29.21 -0.11 -14.83
C CYS A 215 30.45 0.73 -14.49
N PHE A 216 30.67 0.95 -13.20
CA PHE A 216 31.93 1.49 -12.71
C PHE A 216 32.52 0.57 -11.64
N SER A 217 33.85 0.44 -11.64
CA SER A 217 34.54 -0.34 -10.63
C SER A 217 34.60 0.39 -9.29
N THR A 218 34.34 -0.35 -8.22
CA THR A 218 34.49 0.11 -6.84
C THR A 218 35.95 0.13 -6.41
N SER A 219 36.85 -0.59 -7.08
CA SER A 219 38.29 -0.52 -6.80
C SER A 219 38.97 0.51 -7.72
N SER A 220 39.87 1.32 -7.18
CA SER A 220 40.78 2.15 -7.99
C SER A 220 41.98 1.38 -8.52
N SER A 221 42.17 0.14 -8.07
CA SER A 221 43.24 -0.77 -8.50
C SER A 221 42.79 -1.75 -9.59
N ASP A 222 41.50 -1.73 -9.94
CA ASP A 222 41.01 -2.34 -11.17
C ASP A 222 41.56 -1.52 -12.34
N SER A 223 42.38 -2.16 -13.16
CA SER A 223 43.07 -1.54 -14.30
C SER A 223 43.16 -2.50 -15.49
N ALA A 224 42.47 -3.63 -15.41
CA ALA A 224 42.49 -4.67 -16.42
C ALA A 224 41.11 -4.84 -17.04
N ASP A 225 41.10 -5.30 -18.28
CA ASP A 225 39.87 -5.80 -18.90
C ASP A 225 39.71 -7.28 -18.52
N ALA A 226 38.47 -7.75 -18.43
CA ALA A 226 38.17 -9.16 -18.21
C ALA A 226 37.29 -9.71 -19.33
N ASP A 227 37.70 -10.81 -19.94
CA ASP A 227 37.01 -11.38 -21.11
C ASP A 227 36.30 -12.69 -20.79
N GLY A 228 35.07 -12.82 -21.26
CA GLY A 228 34.27 -14.05 -21.25
C GLY A 228 33.94 -14.56 -19.85
N LYS A 229 33.84 -13.68 -18.85
CA LYS A 229 33.64 -14.06 -17.46
C LYS A 229 32.16 -14.11 -17.11
N VAL A 230 31.81 -15.01 -16.19
CA VAL A 230 30.46 -15.06 -15.61
C VAL A 230 30.44 -14.15 -14.39
N GLY A 231 29.66 -13.07 -14.46
CA GLY A 231 29.45 -12.17 -13.32
C GLY A 231 28.49 -12.78 -12.29
N THR A 232 28.71 -12.46 -11.01
CA THR A 232 27.76 -12.79 -9.93
C THR A 232 27.17 -11.50 -9.37
N ARG A 233 25.85 -11.35 -9.44
CA ARG A 233 25.15 -10.25 -8.77
C ARG A 233 25.21 -10.47 -7.27
N GLN A 234 25.64 -9.46 -6.53
CA GLN A 234 25.66 -9.48 -5.07
C GLN A 234 24.29 -9.21 -4.50
N LYS A 235 24.05 -9.70 -3.27
CA LYS A 235 22.78 -9.43 -2.59
C LYS A 235 22.62 -7.93 -2.35
N ARG A 236 21.41 -7.42 -2.58
CA ARG A 236 21.07 -6.01 -2.40
C ARG A 236 19.70 -5.90 -1.76
N SER A 237 19.64 -5.11 -0.69
CA SER A 237 18.40 -4.63 -0.08
C SER A 237 18.26 -3.14 -0.34
N VAL A 238 17.02 -2.64 -0.33
CA VAL A 238 16.72 -1.21 -0.46
C VAL A 238 17.09 -0.44 0.82
N PHE A 239 17.14 -1.11 1.98
CA PHE A 239 17.38 -0.45 3.28
C PHE A 239 18.78 -0.67 3.83
N HIS A 240 19.43 -1.77 3.44
CA HIS A 240 20.75 -2.10 3.95
C HIS A 240 21.63 -2.69 2.86
N THR A 241 22.70 -1.97 2.56
CA THR A 241 23.80 -2.48 1.75
C THR A 241 24.90 -2.94 2.69
N LEU A 242 25.38 -4.17 2.50
CA LEU A 242 26.55 -4.64 3.23
C LEU A 242 27.71 -3.67 3.03
N ALA A 243 28.42 -3.32 4.10
CA ALA A 243 29.56 -2.41 4.03
C ALA A 243 30.66 -2.88 3.07
N THR A 244 30.80 -4.20 2.87
CA THR A 244 31.70 -4.79 1.87
C THR A 244 31.37 -4.43 0.43
N ASN A 245 30.12 -4.03 0.15
CA ASN A 245 29.67 -3.63 -1.17
C ASN A 245 29.69 -2.10 -1.36
N MET A 246 30.03 -1.34 -0.31
CA MET A 246 30.11 0.11 -0.34
C MET A 246 31.55 0.57 -0.60
N LYS A 247 31.71 1.67 -1.33
CA LYS A 247 33.03 2.26 -1.63
C LYS A 247 33.31 3.49 -0.76
N GLY A 248 34.46 3.48 -0.11
CA GLY A 248 34.99 4.61 0.63
C GLY A 248 34.39 4.77 2.02
N THR A 249 34.87 5.78 2.75
CA THR A 249 34.41 6.13 4.08
C THR A 249 33.79 7.51 4.03
N VAL A 250 32.57 7.62 4.53
CA VAL A 250 31.87 8.89 4.69
C VAL A 250 32.03 9.32 6.14
N ALA A 251 32.55 10.52 6.35
CA ALA A 251 32.69 11.14 7.65
C ALA A 251 31.84 12.41 7.70
N VAL A 252 31.14 12.59 8.82
CA VAL A 252 30.42 13.81 9.15
C VAL A 252 30.92 14.28 10.50
N THR A 253 31.31 15.55 10.59
CA THR A 253 31.64 16.17 11.88
C THR A 253 30.33 16.68 12.49
N ALA A 254 30.14 16.50 13.80
CA ALA A 254 28.96 17.02 14.50
C ALA A 254 28.79 18.53 14.19
N ASP A 255 27.55 18.95 13.97
CA ASP A 255 27.16 20.32 13.60
C ASP A 255 27.76 20.87 12.29
N SER A 256 28.33 20.01 11.45
CA SER A 256 28.79 20.39 10.11
C SER A 256 27.66 20.29 9.08
N THR A 257 27.57 21.28 8.19
CA THR A 257 26.72 21.22 6.99
C THR A 257 27.37 20.46 5.83
N THR A 258 28.59 19.94 6.02
CA THR A 258 29.39 19.29 4.98
C THR A 258 29.65 17.82 5.29
N VAL A 259 29.59 16.99 4.25
CA VAL A 259 29.90 15.56 4.31
C VAL A 259 31.23 15.35 3.59
N THR A 260 32.22 14.75 4.26
CA THR A 260 33.52 14.46 3.65
C THR A 260 33.61 12.98 3.34
N GLY A 261 33.90 12.65 2.09
CA GLY A 261 34.08 11.27 1.65
C GLY A 261 35.54 10.98 1.27
N THR A 262 36.13 9.94 1.85
CA THR A 262 37.46 9.43 1.47
C THR A 262 37.29 8.17 0.64
N GLY A 263 37.81 8.16 -0.60
CA GLY A 263 37.63 7.03 -1.53
C GLY A 263 36.18 6.82 -2.01
N THR A 264 35.28 7.77 -1.73
CA THR A 264 33.87 7.77 -2.16
C THR A 264 33.71 8.32 -3.57
N MET A 265 32.54 8.15 -4.18
CA MET A 265 32.21 8.69 -5.51
C MET A 265 31.39 9.99 -5.49
N PHE A 266 31.44 10.81 -4.43
CA PHE A 266 30.66 12.08 -4.38
C PHE A 266 31.00 13.10 -5.47
N ASN A 267 32.16 12.96 -6.12
CA ASN A 267 32.66 13.90 -7.13
C ASN A 267 32.43 13.43 -8.57
N ARG A 268 31.57 12.43 -8.79
CA ARG A 268 31.32 11.83 -10.10
C ARG A 268 29.87 12.00 -10.54
#